data_AF-A0A139CY80-F1
#
_entry.id   AF-A0A139CY80-F1
#
_cell.length_a   1.000
_cell.length_b   1.000
_cell.length_c   1.000
_cell.angle_alpha   90.00
_cell.angle_beta   90.00
_cell.angle_gamma   90.00
#
_symmetry.space_group_name_H-M   'P 1'
#
loop_
_entity.id
_entity.type
_entity.pdbx_description
1 polymer ?
#
loop_
_entity_poly.entity_id
_entity_poly.type
_entity_poly.pdbx_seq_one_letter_code
_entity_poly.pdbx_strand_id
1 'polypeptide(L)'
;MTLNINSHYFFNDGKRICQGDILRDYQLEWEFYKADHSETQKLILPYLVVLSQECDLENDFDSRPPKKESKHPHDKFLQSILVCPAYPAEKLRKGTHLESLELTMQHLNSKKWNDVKNNDAPRYHFLSNDDNLQIPNLVLDFKHYYTIPREILYQKKDEHYLATINLIFRENLSQRFAFYLSRIGLPVFENE
;
A
#
# COMPACT_ATOMS: atom_id res chain seq x y z
N MET A 1 -23.51 -4.65 8.44
CA MET A 1 -23.05 -3.95 7.23
C MET A 1 -23.44 -4.80 6.04
N THR A 2 -24.34 -4.35 5.18
CA THR A 2 -24.76 -5.11 4.00
C THR A 2 -23.65 -4.98 2.96
N LEU A 3 -22.88 -6.04 2.73
CA LEU A 3 -21.81 -6.07 1.72
C LEU A 3 -22.45 -5.89 0.34
N ASN A 4 -22.36 -4.69 -0.23
CA ASN A 4 -22.71 -4.48 -1.62
C ASN A 4 -21.55 -5.00 -2.47
N ILE A 5 -21.65 -6.27 -2.89
CA ILE A 5 -20.62 -6.99 -3.66
C ILE A 5 -20.43 -6.37 -5.07
N ASN A 6 -21.29 -5.43 -5.47
CA ASN A 6 -21.30 -4.86 -6.82
C ASN A 6 -20.32 -3.69 -7.03
N SER A 7 -19.58 -3.23 -6.00
CA SER A 7 -18.57 -2.18 -6.15
C SER A 7 -17.18 -2.63 -5.69
N HIS A 8 -16.14 -2.18 -6.39
CA HIS A 8 -14.75 -2.43 -6.03
C HIS A 8 -14.33 -1.72 -4.74
N TYR A 9 -14.98 -0.61 -4.43
CA TYR A 9 -14.63 0.28 -3.34
C TYR A 9 -15.86 0.68 -2.51
N PHE A 10 -15.62 1.12 -1.28
CA PHE A 10 -16.63 1.70 -0.39
C PHE A 10 -15.98 2.71 0.56
N PHE A 11 -16.79 3.56 1.20
CA PHE A 11 -16.34 4.39 2.31
C PHE A 11 -16.53 3.65 3.63
N ASN A 12 -15.46 3.52 4.41
CA ASN A 12 -15.53 3.01 5.77
C ASN A 12 -16.01 4.13 6.74
N ASP A 13 -16.21 3.79 8.02
CA ASP A 13 -16.70 4.76 9.02
C ASP A 13 -15.63 5.76 9.51
N GLY A 14 -14.41 5.68 8.94
CA GLY A 14 -13.29 6.55 9.21
C GLY A 14 -12.68 6.39 10.60
N LYS A 15 -13.16 5.49 11.46
CA LYS A 15 -12.69 5.45 12.87
C LYS A 15 -11.29 4.88 13.01
N ARG A 16 -10.94 3.91 12.16
CA ARG A 16 -9.65 3.23 12.19
C ARG A 16 -9.11 3.02 10.79
N ILE A 17 -7.81 2.79 10.72
CA ILE A 17 -7.17 2.33 9.49
C ILE A 17 -7.58 0.86 9.29
N CYS A 18 -8.03 0.54 8.08
CA CYS A 18 -8.43 -0.79 7.67
C CYS A 18 -7.52 -1.29 6.55
N GLN A 19 -7.42 -2.60 6.40
CA GLN A 19 -6.72 -3.19 5.28
C GLN A 19 -7.44 -2.78 3.98
N GLY A 20 -6.68 -2.44 2.95
CA GLY A 20 -7.20 -1.98 1.68
C GLY A 20 -7.66 -0.51 1.66
N ASP A 21 -7.46 0.24 2.75
CA ASP A 21 -7.63 1.69 2.72
C ASP A 21 -6.69 2.32 1.70
N ILE A 22 -7.23 3.20 0.87
CA ILE A 22 -6.53 3.99 -0.13
C ILE A 22 -6.44 5.42 0.41
N LEU A 23 -5.21 5.89 0.55
CA LEU A 23 -4.88 7.28 0.87
C LEU A 23 -4.29 7.92 -0.37
N ARG A 24 -4.52 9.22 -0.59
CA ARG A 24 -3.99 9.99 -1.72
C ARG A 24 -3.06 11.10 -1.27
N ASP A 25 -2.15 11.49 -2.15
CA ASP A 25 -1.23 12.63 -1.97
C ASP A 25 -0.43 12.55 -0.66
N TYR A 26 0.02 11.34 -0.31
CA TYR A 26 0.68 11.08 0.96
C TYR A 26 2.19 11.32 0.84
N GLN A 27 2.75 12.10 1.75
CA GLN A 27 4.19 12.37 1.79
C GLN A 27 4.89 11.50 2.83
N LEU A 28 5.79 10.64 2.35
CA LEU A 28 6.77 9.96 3.18
C LEU A 28 8.00 10.84 3.34
N GLU A 29 8.54 10.85 4.54
CA GLU A 29 9.78 11.53 4.87
C GLU A 29 10.67 10.56 5.61
N TRP A 30 11.93 10.47 5.22
CA TRP A 30 12.95 9.74 5.96
C TRP A 30 14.18 10.60 6.13
N GLU A 31 14.75 10.50 7.32
CA GLU A 31 16.01 11.14 7.68
C GLU A 31 17.11 10.09 7.63
N PHE A 32 18.23 10.43 6.99
CA PHE A 32 19.43 9.61 7.01
C PHE A 32 20.61 10.43 7.50
N TYR A 33 21.44 9.79 8.31
CA TYR A 33 22.58 10.42 8.95
C TYR A 33 23.82 10.18 8.08
N LYS A 34 24.42 11.26 7.61
CA LYS A 34 25.81 11.28 7.15
C LYS A 34 26.71 11.59 8.35
N ALA A 35 28.03 11.42 8.19
CA ALA A 35 28.99 11.49 9.30
C ALA A 35 28.93 12.82 10.11
N ASP A 36 28.47 13.90 9.49
CA ASP A 36 28.54 15.27 9.99
C ASP A 36 27.20 16.03 9.95
N HIS A 37 26.17 15.49 9.30
CA HIS A 37 24.84 16.10 9.21
C HIS A 37 23.76 15.07 8.92
N SER A 38 22.50 15.41 9.19
CA SER A 38 21.36 14.64 8.71
C SER A 38 20.81 15.25 7.42
N GLU A 39 20.36 14.38 6.52
CA GLU A 39 19.63 14.74 5.31
C GLU A 39 18.23 14.16 5.39
N THR A 40 17.23 14.96 5.01
CA THR A 40 15.85 14.49 4.88
C THR A 40 15.52 14.32 3.41
N GLN A 41 15.05 13.13 3.04
CA GLN A 41 14.48 12.88 1.72
C GLN A 41 12.97 12.68 1.84
N LYS A 42 12.27 13.24 0.86
CA LYS A 42 10.81 13.24 0.78
C LYS A 42 10.39 12.45 -0.45
N LEU A 43 9.38 11.61 -0.29
CA LEU A 43 8.73 10.88 -1.38
C LEU A 43 7.24 11.20 -1.35
N ILE A 44 6.76 11.82 -2.42
CA ILE A 44 5.34 12.08 -2.64
C ILE A 44 4.74 10.86 -3.33
N LEU A 45 3.82 10.18 -2.63
CA LEU A 45 3.09 9.04 -3.15
C LEU A 45 1.71 9.50 -3.62
N PRO A 46 1.39 9.40 -4.93
CA PRO A 46 0.09 9.80 -5.43
C PRO A 46 -1.04 9.04 -4.74
N TYR A 47 -0.84 7.74 -4.53
CA TYR A 47 -1.75 6.89 -3.76
C TYR A 47 -0.95 5.89 -2.92
N LEU A 48 -1.54 5.50 -1.79
CA LEU A 48 -0.99 4.58 -0.82
C LEU A 48 -2.10 3.61 -0.40
N VAL A 49 -1.82 2.31 -0.45
CA VAL A 49 -2.77 1.26 -0.05
C VAL A 49 -2.27 0.53 1.18
N VAL A 50 -3.13 0.37 2.18
CA VAL A 50 -2.81 -0.38 3.41
C VAL A 50 -2.82 -1.88 3.15
N LEU A 51 -1.70 -2.55 3.46
CA LEU A 51 -1.52 -3.99 3.27
C LEU A 51 -1.50 -4.79 4.58
N SER A 52 -1.25 -4.14 5.73
CA SER A 52 -1.34 -4.80 7.05
C SER A 52 -2.63 -5.58 7.20
N GLN A 53 -2.54 -6.75 7.84
CA GLN A 53 -3.69 -7.65 7.98
C GLN A 53 -4.81 -7.00 8.79
N GLU A 54 -6.05 -7.22 8.36
CA GLU A 54 -7.24 -6.63 9.00
C GLU A 54 -7.33 -6.98 10.49
N CYS A 55 -7.09 -8.25 10.87
CA CYS A 55 -7.15 -8.70 12.25
C CYS A 55 -6.09 -8.03 13.14
N ASP A 56 -4.89 -7.78 12.61
CA ASP A 56 -3.83 -7.09 13.36
C ASP A 56 -4.18 -5.61 13.58
N LEU A 57 -4.74 -4.96 12.55
CA LEU A 57 -5.18 -3.56 12.62
C LEU A 57 -6.34 -3.37 13.60
N GLU A 58 -7.31 -4.28 13.60
CA GLU A 58 -8.43 -4.28 14.54
C GLU A 58 -7.95 -4.52 15.98
N ASN A 59 -7.11 -5.53 16.21
CA ASN A 59 -6.54 -5.79 17.52
C ASN A 59 -5.70 -4.62 18.04
N ASP A 60 -4.88 -3.97 17.20
CA ASP A 60 -4.13 -2.76 17.59
C ASP A 60 -5.07 -1.63 18.02
N PHE A 61 -6.11 -1.38 17.23
CA PHE A 61 -7.06 -0.29 17.48
C PHE A 61 -7.83 -0.52 18.78
N ASP A 62 -8.42 -1.71 18.95
CA ASP A 62 -9.26 -2.04 20.12
C ASP A 62 -8.44 -2.13 21.42
N SER A 63 -7.16 -2.50 21.33
CA SER A 63 -6.29 -2.67 22.50
C SER A 63 -5.68 -1.36 22.99
N ARG A 64 -5.82 -0.25 22.25
CA ARG A 64 -5.33 1.08 22.66
C ARG A 64 -6.46 1.85 23.33
N PRO A 65 -6.52 1.88 24.67
CA PRO A 65 -7.58 2.61 25.37
C PRO A 65 -7.50 4.11 25.06
N PRO A 66 -8.64 4.82 24.99
CA PRO A 66 -8.66 6.26 24.75
C PRO A 66 -8.00 7.07 25.88
N LYS A 67 -7.78 6.49 27.07
CA LYS A 67 -7.13 7.14 28.22
C LYS A 67 -6.37 6.12 29.09
N LYS A 68 -5.04 6.24 29.10
CA LYS A 68 -3.98 5.96 30.13
C LYS A 68 -4.12 4.91 31.24
N GLU A 69 -5.21 4.16 31.38
CA GLU A 69 -5.35 3.19 32.46
C GLU A 69 -5.63 1.79 31.91
N SER A 70 -4.55 1.05 31.68
CA SER A 70 -4.62 -0.40 31.81
C SER A 70 -3.23 -1.01 31.82
N LYS A 71 -3.00 -1.91 32.78
CA LYS A 71 -1.90 -2.90 32.78
C LYS A 71 -2.15 -3.98 31.71
N HIS A 72 -2.54 -3.60 30.49
CA HIS A 72 -2.75 -4.55 29.41
C HIS A 72 -1.40 -4.83 28.72
N PRO A 73 -1.13 -6.10 28.40
CA PRO A 73 0.06 -6.45 27.64
C PRO A 73 0.00 -5.77 26.26
N HIS A 74 1.16 -5.30 25.78
CA HIS A 74 1.29 -4.57 24.52
C HIS A 74 1.55 -5.50 23.32
N ASP A 75 1.30 -6.80 23.47
CA ASP A 75 1.52 -7.83 22.44
C ASP A 75 0.69 -7.60 21.17
N LYS A 76 -0.43 -6.87 21.30
CA LYS A 76 -1.32 -6.51 20.20
C LYS A 76 -0.96 -5.18 19.51
N PHE A 77 0.03 -4.45 20.02
CA PHE A 77 0.34 -3.10 19.53
C PHE A 77 1.21 -3.16 18.27
N LEU A 78 0.69 -2.62 17.18
CA LEU A 78 1.45 -2.40 15.96
C LEU A 78 2.30 -1.12 16.09
N GLN A 79 3.61 -1.26 15.88
CA GLN A 79 4.52 -0.12 15.83
C GLN A 79 4.47 0.57 14.46
N SER A 80 4.22 -0.19 13.41
CA SER A 80 4.13 0.30 12.04
C SER A 80 3.06 -0.43 11.25
N ILE A 81 2.56 0.25 10.22
CA ILE A 81 1.56 -0.25 9.28
C ILE A 81 2.25 -0.47 7.94
N LEU A 82 2.07 -1.66 7.37
CA LEU A 82 2.57 -2.03 6.06
C LEU A 82 1.68 -1.42 5.00
N VAL A 83 2.29 -0.73 4.05
CA VAL A 83 1.60 -0.02 2.98
C VAL A 83 2.32 -0.24 1.65
N CYS A 84 1.61 -0.06 0.55
CA CYS A 84 2.18 -0.14 -0.79
C CYS A 84 1.71 1.05 -1.63
N PRO A 85 2.64 1.77 -2.30
CA PRO A 85 2.29 2.80 -3.25
C PRO A 85 1.43 2.25 -4.39
N ALA A 86 0.45 3.04 -4.79
CA ALA A 86 -0.30 2.84 -6.01
C ALA A 86 -0.06 4.02 -6.95
N TYR A 87 0.31 3.71 -8.19
CA TYR A 87 0.64 4.73 -9.20
C TYR A 87 -0.45 4.80 -10.26
N PRO A 88 -0.74 5.98 -10.83
CA PRO A 88 -1.55 6.07 -12.02
C PRO A 88 -1.03 5.13 -13.11
N ALA A 89 -1.91 4.28 -13.63
CA ALA A 89 -1.60 3.23 -14.60
C ALA A 89 -0.76 3.73 -15.78
N GLU A 90 -1.06 4.92 -16.30
CA GLU A 90 -0.29 5.52 -17.39
C GLU A 90 1.15 5.88 -16.99
N LYS A 91 1.36 6.49 -15.82
CA LYS A 91 2.71 6.85 -15.35
C LYS A 91 3.54 5.59 -15.11
N LEU A 92 2.93 4.54 -14.58
CA LEU A 92 3.62 3.26 -14.40
C LEU A 92 3.99 2.63 -15.74
N ARG A 93 3.05 2.58 -16.70
CA ARG A 93 3.30 2.05 -18.04
C ARG A 93 4.42 2.80 -18.77
N LYS A 94 4.45 4.14 -18.65
CA LYS A 94 5.45 5.01 -19.25
C LYS A 94 6.82 4.93 -18.56
N GLY A 95 6.88 4.43 -17.32
CA GLY A 95 8.10 4.36 -16.53
C GLY A 95 8.46 5.67 -15.79
N THR A 96 7.52 6.62 -15.70
CA THR A 96 7.75 7.96 -15.11
C THR A 96 7.18 8.11 -13.70
N HIS A 97 6.67 7.04 -13.10
CA HIS A 97 6.00 7.06 -11.80
C HIS A 97 6.91 7.37 -10.59
N LEU A 98 8.25 7.33 -10.76
CA LEU A 98 9.25 7.70 -9.73
C LEU A 98 10.05 8.96 -10.13
N GLU A 99 9.52 9.79 -11.03
CA GLU A 99 10.19 11.01 -11.50
C GLU A 99 10.58 11.98 -10.36
N SER A 100 9.80 12.02 -9.27
CA SER A 100 10.09 12.82 -8.07
C SER A 100 11.36 12.40 -7.32
N LEU A 101 11.83 11.18 -7.57
CA LEU A 101 13.09 10.66 -7.03
C LEU A 101 14.22 10.73 -8.07
N GLU A 102 13.98 11.39 -9.21
CA GLU A 102 14.91 11.42 -10.36
C GLU A 102 15.20 10.01 -10.92
N LEU A 103 14.27 9.06 -10.71
CA LEU A 103 14.38 7.68 -11.18
C LEU A 103 13.48 7.45 -12.39
N THR A 104 14.06 6.88 -13.45
CA THR A 104 13.32 6.42 -14.62
C THR A 104 13.21 4.90 -14.61
N MET A 105 11.98 4.41 -14.73
CA MET A 105 11.66 2.99 -14.74
C MET A 105 11.47 2.47 -16.16
N GLN A 106 11.53 1.16 -16.35
CA GLN A 106 11.34 0.55 -17.67
C GLN A 106 9.93 0.81 -18.21
N HIS A 107 9.84 1.34 -19.43
CA HIS A 107 8.58 1.40 -20.18
C HIS A 107 8.01 -0.01 -20.43
N LEU A 108 6.73 -0.20 -20.14
CA LEU A 108 6.04 -1.46 -20.38
C LEU A 108 5.43 -1.49 -21.79
N ASN A 109 5.97 -2.36 -22.65
CA ASN A 109 5.37 -2.64 -23.95
C ASN A 109 3.98 -3.28 -23.80
N SER A 110 3.23 -3.37 -24.90
CA SER A 110 1.84 -3.84 -24.88
C SER A 110 1.67 -5.23 -24.25
N LYS A 111 2.61 -6.16 -24.48
CA LYS A 111 2.58 -7.50 -23.88
C LYS A 111 2.69 -7.43 -22.36
N LYS A 112 3.78 -6.83 -21.85
CA LYS A 112 3.99 -6.65 -20.41
C LYS A 112 2.87 -5.86 -19.74
N TRP A 113 2.32 -4.87 -20.45
CA TRP A 113 1.19 -4.07 -19.95
C TRP A 113 -0.08 -4.89 -19.80
N ASN A 114 -0.37 -5.79 -20.74
CA ASN A 114 -1.51 -6.71 -20.61
C ASN A 114 -1.32 -7.65 -19.41
N ASP A 115 -0.11 -8.19 -19.21
CA ASP A 115 0.20 -9.02 -18.04
C ASP A 115 -0.03 -8.26 -16.72
N VAL A 116 0.29 -6.95 -16.68
CA VAL A 116 0.00 -6.09 -15.51
C VAL A 116 -1.50 -5.87 -15.34
N LYS A 117 -2.20 -5.48 -16.40
CA LYS A 117 -3.64 -5.16 -16.36
C LYS A 117 -4.50 -6.37 -15.98
N ASN A 118 -4.11 -7.55 -16.44
CA ASN A 118 -4.78 -8.81 -16.16
C ASN A 118 -4.34 -9.43 -14.83
N ASN A 119 -3.44 -8.78 -14.09
CA ASN A 119 -2.91 -9.30 -12.83
C ASN A 119 -2.13 -10.63 -12.96
N ASP A 120 -1.55 -10.89 -14.14
CA ASP A 120 -0.69 -12.05 -14.42
C ASP A 120 0.76 -11.79 -13.97
N ALA A 121 1.21 -10.53 -13.98
CA ALA A 121 2.54 -10.15 -13.53
C ALA A 121 2.63 -10.18 -11.99
N PRO A 122 3.44 -11.07 -11.36
CA PRO A 122 3.41 -11.25 -9.90
C PRO A 122 3.83 -10.02 -9.08
N ARG A 123 4.62 -9.13 -9.68
CA ARG A 123 5.11 -7.89 -9.03
C ARG A 123 4.02 -6.84 -8.86
N TYR A 124 3.01 -6.84 -9.71
CA TYR A 124 2.09 -5.72 -9.83
C TYR A 124 0.66 -6.12 -9.50
N HIS A 125 -0.10 -5.18 -8.94
CA HIS A 125 -1.54 -5.34 -8.75
C HIS A 125 -2.31 -4.16 -9.33
N PHE A 126 -3.06 -4.44 -10.39
CA PHE A 126 -3.94 -3.49 -11.06
C PHE A 126 -5.26 -3.35 -10.32
N LEU A 127 -5.64 -2.11 -10.06
CA LEU A 127 -6.91 -1.68 -9.49
C LEU A 127 -7.64 -0.83 -10.54
N SER A 128 -8.86 -1.23 -10.88
CA SER A 128 -9.71 -0.52 -11.84
C SER A 128 -10.16 0.84 -11.31
N ASN A 129 -10.39 1.80 -12.20
CA ASN A 129 -10.91 3.12 -11.84
C ASN A 129 -12.32 3.04 -11.22
N ASP A 130 -12.66 4.07 -10.45
CA ASP A 130 -14.03 4.38 -10.02
C ASP A 130 -14.25 5.88 -10.18
N ASP A 131 -15.04 6.25 -11.20
CA ASP A 131 -15.27 7.64 -11.57
C ASP A 131 -16.07 8.41 -10.51
N ASN A 132 -16.93 7.71 -9.74
CA ASN A 132 -17.71 8.35 -8.67
C ASN A 132 -16.82 8.75 -7.50
N LEU A 133 -15.80 7.95 -7.23
CA LEU A 133 -14.83 8.18 -6.16
C LEU A 133 -13.58 8.92 -6.64
N GLN A 134 -13.52 9.30 -7.92
CA GLN A 134 -12.36 9.93 -8.55
C GLN A 134 -11.07 9.11 -8.41
N ILE A 135 -11.19 7.78 -8.37
CA ILE A 135 -10.06 6.86 -8.32
C ILE A 135 -9.68 6.53 -9.78
N PRO A 136 -8.49 6.90 -10.27
CA PRO A 136 -8.06 6.51 -11.61
C PRO A 136 -7.71 5.02 -11.66
N ASN A 137 -7.36 4.51 -12.83
CA ASN A 137 -6.74 3.19 -12.90
C ASN A 137 -5.38 3.25 -12.18
N LEU A 138 -5.21 2.37 -11.19
CA LEU A 138 -4.03 2.33 -10.34
C LEU A 138 -3.28 1.01 -10.52
N VAL A 139 -1.97 1.06 -10.32
CA VAL A 139 -1.13 -0.12 -10.24
C VAL A 139 -0.26 -0.04 -9.00
N LEU A 140 -0.43 -1.00 -8.10
CA LEU A 140 0.47 -1.22 -6.98
C LEU A 140 1.73 -1.91 -7.50
N ASP A 141 2.88 -1.42 -7.07
CA ASP A 141 4.15 -2.10 -7.27
C ASP A 141 4.60 -2.72 -5.94
N PHE A 142 4.42 -4.03 -5.81
CA PHE A 142 4.78 -4.76 -4.60
C PHE A 142 6.28 -4.75 -4.33
N LYS A 143 7.14 -4.27 -5.23
CA LYS A 143 8.55 -4.03 -4.90
C LYS A 143 8.77 -2.82 -4.01
N HIS A 144 7.84 -1.86 -4.01
CA HIS A 144 7.99 -0.58 -3.32
C HIS A 144 7.17 -0.52 -2.03
N TYR A 145 6.87 -1.64 -1.36
CA TYR A 145 6.16 -1.57 -0.08
C TYR A 145 7.01 -0.87 0.98
N TYR A 146 6.34 -0.17 1.89
CA TYR A 146 6.95 0.57 2.99
C TYR A 146 6.24 0.23 4.29
N THR A 147 6.87 0.58 5.41
CA THR A 147 6.23 0.62 6.72
C THR A 147 6.16 2.07 7.18
N ILE A 148 5.00 2.48 7.70
CA ILE A 148 4.80 3.81 8.27
C ILE A 148 4.54 3.64 9.76
N PRO A 149 5.21 4.40 10.65
CA PRO A 149 4.87 4.39 12.07
C PRO A 149 3.38 4.63 12.27
N ARG A 150 2.74 3.75 13.06
CA ARG A 150 1.28 3.73 13.23
C ARG A 150 0.73 5.10 13.61
N GLU A 151 1.35 5.77 14.57
CA GLU A 151 0.93 7.09 15.04
C GLU A 151 0.96 8.15 13.94
N ILE A 152 1.97 8.13 13.07
CA ILE A 152 2.09 9.09 11.96
C ILE A 152 0.95 8.88 10.95
N LEU A 153 0.65 7.62 10.61
CA LEU A 153 -0.40 7.31 9.65
C LEU A 153 -1.78 7.68 10.21
N TYR A 154 -2.06 7.40 11.48
CA TYR A 154 -3.33 7.78 12.14
C TYR A 154 -3.51 9.30 12.24
N GLN A 155 -2.44 10.06 12.50
CA GLN A 155 -2.50 11.53 12.54
C GLN A 155 -2.89 12.16 11.20
N LYS A 156 -2.46 11.55 10.08
CA LYS A 156 -2.67 12.07 8.74
C LYS A 156 -3.83 11.40 7.97
N LYS A 157 -4.46 10.36 8.54
CA LYS A 157 -5.44 9.54 7.80
C LYS A 157 -6.62 10.37 7.27
N ASP A 158 -7.17 11.28 8.06
CA ASP A 158 -8.40 11.99 7.72
C ASP A 158 -8.19 13.02 6.59
N GLU A 159 -6.97 13.51 6.45
CA GLU A 159 -6.57 14.42 5.36
C GLU A 159 -6.43 13.68 4.03
N HIS A 160 -5.95 12.43 4.07
CA HIS A 160 -5.56 11.70 2.86
C HIS A 160 -6.50 10.56 2.47
N TYR A 161 -7.39 10.10 3.36
CA TYR A 161 -8.28 8.96 3.10
C TYR A 161 -9.19 9.24 1.89
N LEU A 162 -9.24 8.28 0.97
CA LEU A 162 -10.04 8.36 -0.25
C LEU A 162 -11.16 7.33 -0.27
N ALA A 163 -10.84 6.04 -0.10
CA ALA A 163 -11.80 4.94 -0.09
C ALA A 163 -11.16 3.67 0.47
N THR A 164 -11.94 2.60 0.63
CA THR A 164 -11.46 1.28 1.02
C THR A 164 -11.81 0.26 -0.07
N ILE A 165 -10.87 -0.63 -0.38
CA ILE A 165 -11.10 -1.77 -1.28
C ILE A 165 -12.09 -2.75 -0.62
N ASN A 166 -13.13 -3.15 -1.35
CA ASN A 166 -14.15 -4.06 -0.87
C ASN A 166 -13.58 -5.47 -0.61
N LEU A 167 -14.22 -6.22 0.29
CA LEU A 167 -13.70 -7.41 0.94
C LEU A 167 -13.11 -8.45 -0.03
N ILE A 168 -13.83 -8.81 -1.10
CA ILE A 168 -13.39 -9.84 -2.05
C ILE A 168 -12.13 -9.38 -2.82
N PHE A 169 -12.08 -8.10 -3.22
CA PHE A 169 -10.94 -7.55 -3.94
C PHE A 169 -9.73 -7.36 -3.02
N ARG A 170 -9.98 -7.02 -1.75
CA ARG A 170 -8.94 -6.92 -0.72
C ARG A 170 -8.31 -8.26 -0.40
N GLU A 171 -9.11 -9.33 -0.35
CA GLU A 171 -8.59 -10.69 -0.19
C GLU A 171 -7.69 -11.06 -1.37
N ASN A 172 -8.11 -10.78 -2.61
CA ASN A 172 -7.27 -10.98 -3.78
C ASN A 172 -5.95 -10.20 -3.72
N LEU A 173 -6.00 -8.93 -3.32
CA LEU A 173 -4.81 -8.10 -3.10
C LEU A 173 -3.85 -8.76 -2.09
N SER A 174 -4.38 -9.21 -0.95
CA SER A 174 -3.61 -9.81 0.14
C SER A 174 -2.93 -11.10 -0.31
N GLN A 175 -3.66 -11.98 -1.00
CA GLN A 175 -3.12 -13.21 -1.56
C GLN A 175 -2.00 -12.92 -2.55
N ARG A 176 -2.21 -12.00 -3.49
CA ARG A 176 -1.19 -11.66 -4.50
C ARG A 176 0.06 -11.05 -3.89
N PHE A 177 -0.09 -10.23 -2.85
CA PHE A 177 1.05 -9.71 -2.10
C PHE A 177 1.81 -10.81 -1.35
N ALA A 178 1.11 -11.74 -0.69
CA ALA A 178 1.74 -12.89 -0.04
C ALA A 178 2.50 -13.77 -1.04
N PHE A 179 1.89 -14.07 -2.19
CA PHE A 179 2.55 -14.81 -3.28
C PHE A 179 3.79 -14.09 -3.83
N TYR A 180 3.74 -12.75 -3.91
CA TYR A 180 4.89 -11.96 -4.32
C TYR A 180 6.08 -12.10 -3.33
N LEU A 181 5.80 -12.10 -2.03
CA LEU A 181 6.82 -12.27 -0.99
C LEU A 181 7.34 -13.71 -0.88
N SER A 182 6.51 -14.70 -1.17
CA SER A 182 6.88 -16.13 -1.07
C SER A 182 7.75 -16.65 -2.22
N ARG A 183 8.13 -15.79 -3.18
CA ARG A 183 8.98 -16.21 -4.32
C ARG A 183 10.38 -16.57 -3.82
N ILE A 184 10.80 -17.79 -4.13
CA ILE A 184 12.14 -18.31 -3.83
C ILE A 184 13.03 -18.19 -5.06
N GLY A 185 14.31 -17.85 -4.86
CA GLY A 185 15.32 -17.97 -5.91
C GLY A 185 15.60 -19.46 -6.16
N LEU A 186 15.45 -19.91 -7.40
CA LEU A 186 15.85 -21.27 -7.77
C LEU A 186 17.38 -21.34 -7.85
N PRO A 187 18.01 -22.42 -7.36
CA PRO A 187 19.45 -22.59 -7.48
C PRO A 187 19.85 -22.70 -8.95
N VAL A 188 20.97 -22.06 -9.31
CA VAL A 188 21.60 -22.24 -10.62
C VAL A 188 22.54 -23.44 -10.47
N PHE A 189 22.30 -24.50 -11.25
CA PHE A 189 23.28 -25.57 -11.38
C PHE A 189 24.35 -25.10 -12.37
N GLU A 190 25.58 -24.90 -11.89
CA GLU A 190 26.73 -24.77 -12.77
C GLU A 190 27.00 -26.16 -13.36
N ASN A 191 26.89 -26.30 -14.68
CA ASN A 191 27.35 -27.51 -15.36
C ASN A 191 28.89 -27.41 -15.43
N GLU A 192 29.59 -28.29 -14.70
CA GLU A 192 31.05 -28.52 -14.85
C GLU A 192 31.40 -29.13 -16.21
#